data_AF-A0A9E1Y387-F1
#
_entry.id   AF-A0A9E1Y387-F1
#
_cell.length_a   1.000
_cell.length_b   1.000
_cell.length_c   1.000
_cell.angle_alpha   90.00
_cell.angle_beta   90.00
_cell.angle_gamma   90.00
#
_symmetry.space_group_name_H-M   'P 1'
#
loop_
_entity.id
_entity.type
_entity.pdbx_description
1 polymer ?
#
loop_
_entity_poly.entity_id
_entity_poly.type
_entity_poly.pdbx_seq_one_letter_code
_entity_poly.pdbx_strand_id
1 'polypeptide(L)'
;MRNPLLIEAADAAQGRNATGVFPKIYVPSERRDGPVGVEYFLEHGAALKQELKEKGALLFRGCGVNSAEDFEAVLDAVPFENMPYLGGAAPRRQITHRRIMTANESPPDEKIPLHHEMAQTRQPP
;
A
#
# COMPACT_ATOMS: atom_id res chain seq x y z
N MET A 1 -11.99 -16.62 -21.92
CA MET A 1 -11.91 -15.63 -20.82
C MET A 1 -10.46 -15.60 -20.37
N ARG A 2 -9.82 -14.42 -20.23
CA ARG A 2 -8.45 -14.35 -19.68
C ARG A 2 -8.51 -14.56 -18.17
N ASN A 3 -7.55 -15.31 -17.61
CA ASN A 3 -7.43 -15.45 -16.16
C ASN A 3 -7.17 -14.07 -15.53
N PRO A 4 -7.73 -13.78 -14.35
CA PRO A 4 -7.44 -12.53 -13.65
C PRO A 4 -5.95 -12.48 -13.27
N LEU A 5 -5.33 -11.30 -13.37
CA LEU A 5 -3.91 -11.13 -13.02
C LEU A 5 -3.65 -11.34 -11.53
N LEU A 6 -4.58 -10.87 -10.68
CA LEU A 6 -4.56 -11.06 -9.24
C LEU A 6 -5.78 -11.86 -8.79
N ILE A 7 -5.59 -12.68 -7.76
CA ILE A 7 -6.64 -13.44 -7.07
C ILE A 7 -6.62 -13.12 -5.58
N GLU A 8 -7.78 -13.26 -4.94
CA GLU A 8 -7.88 -13.15 -3.48
C GLU A 8 -7.20 -14.35 -2.81
N ALA A 9 -6.45 -14.07 -1.74
CA ALA A 9 -5.81 -15.07 -0.90
C ALA A 9 -6.26 -14.93 0.56
N ALA A 10 -6.09 -16.03 1.31
CA ALA A 10 -6.30 -16.06 2.75
C ALA A 10 -4.97 -16.25 3.50
N ASP A 11 -4.88 -15.68 4.71
CA ASP A 11 -3.76 -15.82 5.62
C ASP A 11 -4.29 -16.01 7.05
N ALA A 12 -3.65 -16.90 7.82
CA ALA A 12 -4.06 -17.20 9.20
C ALA A 12 -3.98 -15.99 10.14
N ALA A 13 -3.17 -14.99 9.79
CA ALA A 13 -3.05 -13.73 10.55
C ALA A 13 -4.13 -12.69 10.20
N GLN A 14 -5.01 -12.94 9.21
CA GLN A 14 -6.10 -12.00 8.90
C GLN A 14 -7.09 -11.91 10.05
N GLY A 15 -7.40 -10.68 10.43
CA GLY A 15 -8.52 -10.37 11.29
C GLY A 15 -9.83 -10.30 10.52
N ARG A 16 -10.85 -9.78 11.20
CA ARG A 16 -12.15 -9.45 10.61
C ARG A 16 -12.60 -8.08 11.06
N ASN A 17 -13.27 -7.36 10.18
CA ASN A 17 -13.99 -6.13 10.48
C ASN A 17 -15.47 -6.29 10.09
N ALA A 18 -16.25 -5.20 10.14
CA ALA A 18 -17.67 -5.21 9.82
C ALA A 18 -17.99 -5.66 8.37
N THR A 19 -17.01 -5.63 7.46
CA THR A 19 -17.19 -5.92 6.02
C THR A 19 -16.49 -7.21 5.57
N GLY A 20 -15.93 -7.99 6.50
CA GLY A 20 -15.39 -9.32 6.26
C GLY A 20 -13.95 -9.49 6.74
N VAL A 21 -13.13 -10.20 5.96
CA VAL A 21 -11.70 -10.41 6.23
C VAL A 21 -10.94 -9.08 6.16
N PHE A 22 -9.98 -8.89 7.06
CA PHE A 22 -9.20 -7.67 7.15
C PHE A 22 -7.71 -7.96 7.44
N PRO A 23 -6.77 -7.41 6.64
CA PRO A 23 -6.99 -6.75 5.35
C PRO A 23 -7.47 -7.76 4.29
N LYS A 24 -8.03 -7.30 3.17
CA LYS A 24 -8.20 -8.19 2.00
C LYS A 24 -6.84 -8.40 1.33
N ILE A 25 -6.48 -9.62 0.95
CA ILE A 25 -5.17 -9.95 0.39
C ILE A 25 -5.30 -10.35 -1.09
N TYR A 26 -4.47 -9.77 -1.94
CA TYR A 26 -4.31 -10.11 -3.35
C TYR A 26 -2.94 -10.70 -3.62
N VAL A 27 -2.90 -11.78 -4.42
CA VAL A 27 -1.67 -12.42 -4.91
C VAL A 27 -1.76 -12.63 -6.43
N PRO A 28 -0.63 -12.72 -7.15
CA PRO A 28 -0.66 -13.12 -8.56
C PRO A 28 -1.30 -14.50 -8.75
N SER A 29 -2.13 -14.64 -9.79
CA SER A 29 -2.74 -15.93 -10.14
C SER A 29 -1.72 -16.95 -10.65
N GLU A 30 -0.59 -16.48 -11.16
CA GLU A 30 0.53 -17.28 -11.66
C GLU A 30 1.85 -16.61 -11.26
N ARG A 31 2.92 -17.41 -11.10
CA ARG A 31 4.25 -16.85 -10.88
C ARG A 31 4.65 -16.03 -12.12
N ARG A 32 5.07 -14.79 -11.90
CA ARG A 32 5.57 -13.92 -12.96
C ARG A 32 6.83 -13.20 -12.50
N ASP A 33 7.68 -12.86 -13.48
CA ASP A 33 8.85 -12.01 -13.29
C ASP A 33 8.45 -10.56 -13.62
N GLY A 34 8.76 -9.61 -12.72
CA GLY A 34 8.47 -8.17 -12.90
C GLY A 34 7.27 -7.64 -12.12
N PRO A 35 7.06 -6.29 -12.10
CA PRO A 35 6.12 -5.61 -11.23
C PRO A 35 4.67 -5.67 -11.77
N VAL A 36 4.11 -6.88 -11.88
CA VAL A 36 2.74 -7.15 -12.37
C VAL A 36 1.67 -6.37 -11.60
N GLY A 37 1.98 -5.95 -10.36
CA GLY A 37 1.15 -5.01 -9.63
C GLY A 37 0.80 -3.77 -10.46
N VAL A 38 1.78 -3.12 -11.10
CA VAL A 38 1.63 -1.82 -11.77
C VAL A 38 0.54 -1.85 -12.84
N GLU A 39 0.57 -2.85 -13.74
CA GLU A 39 -0.41 -2.98 -14.82
C GLU A 39 -1.83 -3.19 -14.27
N TYR A 40 -1.98 -4.03 -13.25
CA TYR A 40 -3.28 -4.25 -12.62
C TYR A 40 -3.81 -2.98 -11.95
N PHE A 41 -2.95 -2.21 -11.27
CA PHE A 41 -3.33 -0.93 -10.66
C PHE A 41 -3.77 0.10 -11.69
N LEU A 42 -3.09 0.18 -12.85
CA LEU A 42 -3.46 1.08 -13.95
C LEU A 42 -4.87 0.78 -14.46
N GLU A 43 -5.19 -0.50 -14.64
CA GLU A 43 -6.47 -0.92 -15.18
C GLU A 43 -7.62 -0.86 -14.16
N HIS A 44 -7.34 -1.14 -12.88
CA HIS A 44 -8.37 -1.35 -11.85
C HIS A 44 -8.39 -0.30 -10.74
N GLY A 45 -7.60 0.78 -10.85
CA GLY A 45 -7.39 1.75 -9.78
C GLY A 45 -8.67 2.33 -9.15
N ALA A 46 -9.69 2.63 -9.96
CA ALA A 46 -10.98 3.13 -9.46
C ALA A 46 -11.75 2.07 -8.64
N ALA A 47 -11.76 0.82 -9.11
CA ALA A 47 -12.40 -0.29 -8.41
C ALA A 47 -11.67 -0.62 -7.11
N LEU A 48 -10.33 -0.64 -7.14
CA LEU A 48 -9.49 -0.82 -5.95
C LEU A 48 -9.69 0.29 -4.93
N LYS A 49 -9.85 1.55 -5.36
CA LYS A 49 -10.17 2.68 -4.47
C LYS A 49 -11.53 2.51 -3.80
N GLN A 50 -12.53 2.03 -4.53
CA GLN A 50 -13.84 1.73 -3.94
C GLN A 50 -13.75 0.57 -2.94
N GLU A 51 -13.06 -0.50 -3.30
CA GLU A 51 -12.88 -1.64 -2.42
C GLU A 51 -12.09 -1.30 -1.16
N LEU A 52 -11.06 -0.45 -1.28
CA LEU A 52 -10.30 0.04 -0.14
C LEU A 52 -11.19 0.79 0.86
N LYS A 53 -12.15 1.60 0.39
CA LYS A 53 -13.12 2.28 1.27
C LYS A 53 -14.00 1.31 2.04
N GLU A 54 -14.38 0.19 1.42
CA GLU A 54 -15.26 -0.81 2.03
C GLU A 54 -14.50 -1.74 2.98
N LYS A 55 -13.30 -2.18 2.58
CA LYS A 55 -12.51 -3.16 3.32
C LYS A 55 -11.58 -2.53 4.35
N GLY A 56 -11.26 -1.25 4.22
CA GLY A 56 -10.36 -0.51 5.11
C GLY A 56 -8.88 -0.69 4.80
N ALA A 57 -8.45 -1.87 4.34
CA ALA A 57 -7.08 -2.11 3.89
C ALA A 57 -7.00 -3.25 2.87
N LEU A 58 -6.12 -3.06 1.87
CA LEU A 58 -5.78 -4.05 0.85
C LEU A 58 -4.29 -4.36 0.92
N LEU A 59 -3.92 -5.65 0.94
CA LEU A 59 -2.55 -6.11 0.89
C LEU A 59 -2.27 -6.77 -0.46
N PHE A 60 -1.23 -6.32 -1.16
CA PHE A 60 -0.76 -6.91 -2.40
C PHE A 60 0.54 -7.65 -2.13
N ARG A 61 0.53 -8.98 -2.26
CA ARG A 61 1.65 -9.84 -1.87
C ARG A 61 2.18 -10.61 -3.08
N GLY A 62 3.50 -10.57 -3.28
CA GLY A 62 4.17 -11.29 -4.37
C GLY A 62 4.05 -10.62 -5.74
N CYS A 63 3.67 -9.34 -5.80
CA CYS A 63 3.42 -8.62 -7.06
C CYS A 63 4.67 -8.07 -7.77
N GLY A 64 5.87 -8.59 -7.44
CA GLY A 64 7.12 -8.25 -8.12
C GLY A 64 7.64 -6.82 -7.92
N VAL A 65 7.30 -6.18 -6.80
CA VAL A 65 7.86 -4.88 -6.38
C VAL A 65 9.16 -5.15 -5.62
N ASN A 66 10.32 -4.90 -6.26
CA ASN A 66 11.64 -5.30 -5.73
C ASN A 66 12.54 -4.10 -5.39
N SER A 67 12.13 -2.88 -5.72
CA SER A 67 12.87 -1.65 -5.48
C SER A 67 11.94 -0.49 -5.05
N ALA A 68 12.53 0.60 -4.57
CA ALA A 68 11.77 1.81 -4.25
C ALA A 68 11.18 2.45 -5.50
N GLU A 69 11.87 2.35 -6.63
CA GLU A 69 11.43 2.79 -7.95
C GLU A 69 10.24 1.96 -8.46
N ASP A 70 10.25 0.64 -8.28
CA ASP A 70 9.09 -0.21 -8.61
C ASP A 70 7.87 0.20 -7.77
N PHE A 71 8.08 0.46 -6.48
CA PHE A 71 7.00 0.90 -5.59
C PHE A 71 6.47 2.27 -6.01
N GLU A 72 7.35 3.17 -6.42
CA GLU A 72 6.95 4.47 -6.94
C GLU A 72 6.13 4.38 -8.23
N ALA A 73 6.52 3.49 -9.16
CA ALA A 73 5.77 3.22 -10.39
C ALA A 73 4.36 2.65 -10.09
N VAL A 74 4.22 1.82 -9.06
CA VAL A 74 2.89 1.39 -8.57
C VAL A 74 2.08 2.59 -8.10
N LEU A 75 2.68 3.52 -7.36
CA LEU A 75 1.99 4.71 -6.89
C LEU A 75 1.65 5.70 -8.00
N ASP A 76 2.31 5.65 -9.16
CA ASP A 76 1.91 6.42 -10.36
C ASP A 76 0.66 5.84 -11.03
N ALA A 77 0.42 4.55 -10.85
CA ALA A 77 -0.70 3.85 -11.46
C ALA A 77 -2.04 4.02 -10.72
N VAL A 78 -2.00 4.43 -9.46
CA VAL A 78 -3.19 4.52 -8.60
C VAL A 78 -3.75 5.95 -8.58
N PRO A 79 -5.09 6.12 -8.46
CA PRO A 79 -5.74 7.43 -8.48
C PRO A 79 -5.71 8.10 -7.09
N PHE A 80 -4.54 8.14 -6.47
CA PHE A 80 -4.29 8.81 -5.19
C PHE A 80 -3.35 9.99 -5.39
N GLU A 81 -3.72 11.12 -4.82
CA GLU A 81 -2.90 12.31 -4.86
C GLU A 81 -1.77 12.19 -3.84
N ASN A 82 -0.57 12.59 -4.25
CA ASN A 82 0.57 12.61 -3.34
C ASN A 82 0.41 13.76 -2.34
N MET A 83 0.44 13.46 -1.05
CA MET A 83 0.51 14.49 0.00
C MET A 83 1.98 14.94 0.17
N PRO A 84 2.31 16.22 -0.09
CA PRO A 84 3.67 16.71 0.10
C PRO A 84 4.10 16.61 1.56
N TYR A 85 5.32 16.15 1.79
CA TYR A 85 5.91 16.19 3.13
C TYR A 85 6.33 17.63 3.46
N LEU A 86 5.61 18.29 4.37
CA LEU A 86 5.87 19.66 4.81
C LEU A 86 6.73 19.74 6.08
N GLY A 87 7.31 18.62 6.52
CA GLY A 87 7.98 18.48 7.81
C GLY A 87 7.08 17.86 8.88
N GLY A 88 7.70 17.16 9.84
CA GLY A 88 7.01 16.43 10.92
C GLY A 88 7.98 16.13 12.07
N ALA A 89 7.47 15.54 13.14
CA ALA A 89 8.23 15.35 14.39
C ALA A 89 9.42 14.37 14.28
N ALA A 90 9.44 13.50 13.27
CA ALA A 90 10.49 12.52 13.05
C ALA A 90 11.33 12.85 11.81
N PRO A 91 12.67 12.70 11.86
CA PRO A 91 13.51 12.79 10.68
C PRO A 91 13.10 11.71 9.67
N ARG A 92 13.17 12.05 8.39
CA ARG A 92 12.88 11.15 7.27
C ARG A 92 13.94 11.37 6.20
N ARG A 93 14.38 10.30 5.56
CA ARG A 93 15.31 10.34 4.43
C ARG A 93 14.56 10.02 3.15
N GLN A 94 14.66 10.90 2.17
CA GLN A 94 14.15 10.66 0.83
C GLN A 94 14.91 9.47 0.19
N ILE A 95 14.19 8.49 -0.35
CA ILE A 95 14.75 7.30 -1.02
C ILE A 95 14.81 7.52 -2.52
N THR A 96 13.69 7.89 -3.13
CA THR A 96 13.60 8.18 -4.57
C THR A 96 13.56 9.68 -4.81
N HIS A 97 13.81 10.13 -6.03
CA HIS A 97 13.78 11.56 -6.37
C HIS A 97 12.39 12.23 -6.24
N ARG A 98 11.30 11.49 -5.92
CA ARG A 98 9.95 12.06 -5.74
C ARG A 98 9.30 11.76 -4.38
N ARG A 99 8.52 10.69 -4.21
CA ARG A 99 7.64 10.53 -3.01
C ARG A 99 8.01 9.39 -2.05
N ILE A 100 8.95 8.50 -2.38
CA ILE A 100 9.31 7.42 -1.46
C ILE A 100 10.37 7.88 -0.47
N MET A 101 10.08 7.74 0.82
CA MET A 101 10.95 8.15 1.92
C MET A 101 10.94 7.10 3.04
N THR A 102 11.94 7.13 3.92
CA THR A 102 11.91 6.34 5.16
C THR A 102 10.84 6.86 6.13
N ALA A 103 10.39 5.99 7.03
CA ALA A 103 9.52 6.35 8.14
C ALA A 103 10.35 6.77 9.37
N ASN A 104 9.74 6.69 10.56
CA ASN A 104 10.39 6.97 11.84
C ASN A 104 11.70 6.16 12.02
N GLU A 105 12.61 6.72 12.81
CA GLU A 105 13.90 6.11 13.17
C GLU A 105 13.92 5.68 14.65
N SER A 106 12.75 5.32 15.21
CA SER A 106 12.68 4.80 16.57
C SER A 106 13.55 3.54 16.69
N PRO A 107 14.16 3.29 17.86
CA PRO A 107 14.91 2.05 18.09
C PRO A 107 14.07 0.80 17.79
N PRO A 108 14.66 -0.27 17.25
CA PRO A 108 13.92 -1.47 16.83
C PRO A 108 13.29 -2.25 18.00
N ASP A 109 13.74 -2.02 19.23
CA ASP A 109 13.20 -2.58 20.47
C ASP A 109 12.01 -1.78 21.04
N GLU A 110 11.77 -0.58 20.51
CA GLU A 110 10.67 0.29 20.95
C GLU A 110 9.37 -0.02 20.24
N LYS A 111 8.27 -0.07 21.01
CA LYS A 111 6.94 -0.29 20.46
C LYS A 111 6.33 1.04 20.01
N ILE A 112 5.94 1.11 18.75
CA ILE A 112 5.16 2.24 18.23
C ILE A 112 3.69 2.06 18.67
N PRO A 113 3.11 3.01 19.44
CA PRO A 113 1.69 2.94 19.82
C PRO A 113 0.77 3.03 18.61
N LEU A 114 -0.44 2.49 18.70
CA LEU A 114 -1.45 2.65 17.65
C LEU A 114 -1.89 4.12 17.54
N HIS A 115 -1.92 4.64 16.31
CA HIS A 115 -2.34 6.00 16.01
C HIS A 115 -2.80 6.10 14.54
N HIS A 116 -3.48 7.20 14.20
CA HIS A 116 -3.69 7.60 12.81
C HIS A 116 -2.53 8.49 12.36
N GLU A 117 -2.10 8.34 11.10
CA GLU A 117 -1.05 9.18 10.52
C GLU A 117 -1.45 10.65 10.60
N MET A 118 -0.58 11.50 11.14
CA MET A 118 -0.81 12.95 11.22
C MET A 118 -2.14 13.37 11.89
N ALA A 119 -2.65 12.58 12.84
CA ALA A 119 -3.94 12.77 13.50
C ALA A 119 -4.18 14.17 14.13
N GLN A 120 -3.11 14.93 14.41
CA GLN A 120 -3.15 16.24 15.06
C GLN A 120 -2.91 17.41 14.09
N THR A 121 -2.92 17.14 12.79
CA THR A 121 -2.75 18.15 11.74
C THR A 121 -4.11 18.60 11.20
N ARG A 122 -4.14 19.77 10.54
CA ARG A 122 -5.38 20.32 9.96
C ARG A 122 -5.88 19.53 8.75
N GLN A 123 -4.97 18.87 8.03
CA GLN A 123 -5.23 18.15 6.79
C GLN A 123 -4.47 16.82 6.85
N PRO A 124 -4.99 15.81 7.57
CA PRO A 124 -4.40 14.48 7.55
C PRO A 124 -4.54 13.85 6.15
N PRO A 125 -3.67 12.90 5.79
CA PRO A 125 -3.76 12.16 4.54
C PRO A 125 -5.07 11.38 4.35
#